data_AF-A0A0N5BII0-F1
#
_entry.id   AF-A0A0N5BII0-F1
#
_cell.length_a   1.000
_cell.length_b   1.000
_cell.length_c   1.000
_cell.angle_alpha   90.00
_cell.angle_beta   90.00
_cell.angle_gamma   90.00
#
_symmetry.space_group_name_H-M   'P 1'
#
loop_
_entity.id
_entity.type
_entity.pdbx_description
1 polymer ?
#
loop_
_entity_poly.entity_id
_entity_poly.type
_entity_poly.pdbx_seq_one_letter_code
_entity_poly.pdbx_strand_id
1 'polypeptide(L)'
;MDKDSESMGIDFISSKDSIYVNEFFTPNTPYKLKGFIAYERFGRRTGHYLTFIRNEDKWYCLNDSQKPKVVKENKLSTKKCTILLYEMI
;
A
#
# COMPACT_ATOMS: atom_id res chain seq x y z
N MET A 1 -2.42 -17.44 -20.40
CA MET A 1 -1.83 -16.10 -20.61
C MET A 1 -2.40 -15.22 -19.53
N ASP A 2 -1.66 -15.07 -18.43
CA ASP A 2 -2.08 -14.31 -17.28
C ASP A 2 -1.99 -12.81 -17.61
N LYS A 3 -3.14 -12.24 -17.95
CA LYS A 3 -3.29 -10.79 -18.07
C LYS A 3 -3.46 -10.22 -16.67
N ASP A 4 -2.83 -9.06 -16.47
CA ASP A 4 -3.06 -8.11 -15.38
C ASP A 4 -2.37 -8.44 -14.05
N SER A 5 -1.05 -8.60 -14.07
CA SER A 5 -0.25 -8.10 -12.96
C SER A 5 -0.25 -6.57 -13.02
N GLU A 6 -1.33 -5.93 -12.55
CA GLU A 6 -1.33 -4.50 -12.26
C GLU A 6 -0.13 -4.24 -11.35
N SER A 7 0.91 -3.62 -11.92
CA SER A 7 2.10 -3.17 -11.21
C SER A 7 1.67 -2.41 -9.97
N MET A 8 2.15 -2.82 -8.81
CA MET A 8 1.99 -2.07 -7.57
C MET A 8 2.93 -0.89 -7.44
N GLY A 9 3.72 -0.62 -8.47
CA GLY A 9 4.20 0.73 -8.68
C GLY A 9 2.97 1.57 -8.92
N ILE A 10 2.55 2.33 -7.91
CA ILE A 10 1.74 3.52 -8.14
C ILE A 10 2.40 4.23 -9.31
N ASP A 11 1.68 4.37 -10.42
CA ASP A 11 2.16 5.18 -11.52
C ASP A 11 2.16 6.63 -11.04
N PHE A 12 3.34 7.07 -10.58
CA PHE A 12 3.60 8.39 -10.00
C PHE A 12 3.32 9.52 -11.00
N ILE A 13 3.09 9.20 -12.27
CA ILE A 13 2.86 10.16 -13.34
C ILE A 13 1.36 10.32 -13.64
N SER A 14 0.55 9.25 -13.52
CA SER A 14 -0.84 9.24 -14.03
C SER A 14 -1.94 9.10 -12.98
N SER A 15 -1.61 8.79 -11.72
CA SER A 15 -2.61 8.63 -10.66
C SER A 15 -2.98 9.97 -9.99
N LYS A 16 -4.21 10.09 -9.47
CA LYS A 16 -4.62 11.22 -8.59
C LYS A 16 -3.67 11.39 -7.38
N ASP A 17 -2.95 10.33 -7.03
CA ASP A 17 -1.97 10.30 -5.94
C ASP A 17 -0.69 11.10 -6.29
N SER A 18 -0.42 11.37 -7.57
CA SER A 18 0.70 12.24 -8.02
C SER A 18 0.60 13.67 -7.50
N ILE A 19 -0.62 14.20 -7.33
CA ILE A 19 -0.85 15.57 -6.83
C ILE A 19 -0.37 15.68 -5.38
N TYR A 20 -0.74 14.73 -4.52
CA TYR A 20 -0.34 14.71 -3.11
C TYR A 20 1.16 14.44 -2.94
N VAL A 21 1.75 13.59 -3.79
CA VAL A 21 3.19 13.35 -3.78
C VAL A 21 3.94 14.64 -4.08
N ASN A 22 3.56 15.40 -5.11
CA ASN A 22 4.23 16.65 -5.46
C ASN A 22 4.12 17.74 -4.38
N GLU A 23 3.08 17.72 -3.54
CA GLU A 23 2.88 18.70 -2.47
C GLU A 23 3.70 18.40 -1.21
N PHE A 24 3.83 17.13 -0.83
CA PHE A 24 4.42 16.74 0.46
C PHE A 24 5.79 16.06 0.35
N PHE A 25 6.20 15.64 -0.85
CA PHE A 25 7.44 14.91 -1.07
C PHE A 25 8.48 15.81 -1.73
N THR A 26 9.75 15.59 -1.37
CA THR A 26 10.87 16.29 -2.02
C THR A 26 10.90 15.94 -3.51
N PRO A 27 10.84 16.91 -4.43
CA PRO A 27 10.87 16.65 -5.87
C PRO A 27 12.12 15.88 -6.28
N ASN A 28 12.00 15.04 -7.31
CA ASN A 28 13.09 14.23 -7.88
C ASN A 28 13.80 13.30 -6.88
N THR A 29 13.23 13.10 -5.69
CA THR A 29 13.76 12.19 -4.69
C THR A 29 13.02 10.85 -4.82
N PRO A 30 13.72 9.72 -4.93
CA PRO A 30 13.07 8.41 -5.03
C PRO A 30 12.51 8.00 -3.65
N TYR A 31 11.29 7.45 -3.67
CA TYR A 31 10.66 6.88 -2.49
C TYR A 31 10.20 5.45 -2.78
N LYS A 32 10.34 4.58 -1.79
CA LYS A 32 9.79 3.22 -1.81
C LYS A 32 8.58 3.15 -0.89
N LEU A 33 7.52 2.48 -1.33
CA LEU A 33 6.42 2.14 -0.44
C LEU A 33 6.92 1.14 0.63
N LYS A 34 6.79 1.51 1.90
CA LYS A 34 7.15 0.66 3.05
C LYS A 34 5.95 0.09 3.77
N GLY A 35 4.78 0.69 3.61
CA GLY A 35 3.58 0.16 4.22
C GLY A 35 2.34 0.90 3.81
N PHE A 36 1.20 0.33 4.14
CA PHE A 36 -0.08 1.00 4.04
C PHE A 36 -1.07 0.42 5.04
N ILE A 37 -2.04 1.23 5.43
CA ILE A 37 -3.18 0.81 6.24
C ILE A 37 -4.39 0.75 5.32
N ALA A 38 -5.12 -0.35 5.34
CA ALA A 38 -6.32 -0.56 4.56
C ALA A 38 -7.53 -0.78 5.46
N TYR A 39 -8.68 -0.25 5.04
CA TYR A 39 -9.96 -0.49 5.70
C TYR A 39 -10.78 -1.54 4.94
N GLU A 40 -11.04 -2.67 5.57
CA GLU A 40 -11.93 -3.70 5.07
C GLU A 40 -13.35 -3.47 5.60
N ARG A 41 -14.26 -3.09 4.71
CA ARG A 41 -15.65 -2.85 5.06
C ARG A 41 -16.44 -4.15 5.13
N PHE A 42 -17.10 -4.41 6.26
CA PHE A 42 -17.99 -5.57 6.45
C PHE A 42 -19.48 -5.17 6.40
N GLY A 43 -19.79 -3.88 6.49
CA GLY A 43 -21.16 -3.36 6.44
C GLY A 43 -21.23 -1.83 6.36
N ARG A 44 -22.42 -1.24 6.49
CA ARG A 44 -22.62 0.21 6.34
C ARG A 44 -21.78 1.04 7.33
N ARG A 45 -21.59 0.56 8.56
CA ARG A 45 -20.82 1.25 9.63
C ARG A 45 -19.84 0.32 10.35
N THR A 46 -19.49 -0.80 9.73
CA THR A 46 -18.61 -1.81 10.31
C THR A 46 -17.51 -2.18 9.33
N GLY A 47 -16.35 -2.47 9.89
CA GLY A 47 -15.17 -2.87 9.15
C GLY A 47 -13.98 -2.98 10.08
N HIS A 48 -12.84 -3.24 9.49
CA HIS A 48 -11.61 -3.55 10.21
C HIS A 48 -10.41 -2.94 9.50
N TYR A 49 -9.45 -2.46 10.28
CA TYR A 49 -8.20 -1.95 9.74
C TYR A 49 -7.13 -3.02 9.75
N LEU A 50 -6.45 -3.17 8.62
CA LEU A 50 -5.28 -4.04 8.47
C LEU A 50 -4.09 -3.19 8.09
N THR A 51 -2.93 -3.54 8.64
CA THR A 51 -1.67 -2.88 8.27
C THR A 51 -0.83 -3.83 7.43
N PHE A 52 -0.35 -3.34 6.29
CA PHE A 52 0.58 -4.07 5.43
C PHE A 52 1.92 -3.37 5.50
N ILE A 53 2.97 -4.10 5.85
CA ILE A 53 4.34 -3.57 5.94
C ILE A 53 5.28 -4.36 5.06
N ARG A 54 6.26 -3.67 4.49
CA ARG A 54 7.38 -4.25 3.77
C ARG A 54 8.59 -4.33 4.69
N ASN A 55 9.06 -5.54 4.93
CA ASN A 55 10.34 -5.80 5.56
C ASN A 55 11.25 -6.45 4.52
N GLU A 56 12.38 -5.80 4.22
CA GLU A 56 13.25 -6.16 3.08
C GLU A 56 12.44 -6.22 1.77
N ASP A 57 12.28 -7.41 1.19
CA ASP A 57 11.50 -7.66 -0.03
C ASP A 57 10.25 -8.52 0.21
N LYS A 58 9.83 -8.64 1.47
CA LYS A 58 8.63 -9.40 1.85
C LYS A 58 7.58 -8.47 2.43
N TRP A 59 6.34 -8.73 2.04
CA TRP A 59 5.17 -8.05 2.56
C TRP A 59 4.50 -8.87 3.65
N TYR A 60 4.08 -8.20 4.71
CA TYR A 60 3.42 -8.79 5.86
C TYR A 60 2.10 -8.08 6.13
N CYS A 61 1.04 -8.86 6.31
CA CYS A 61 -0.24 -8.38 6.82
C CYS A 61 -0.26 -8.55 8.35
N LEU A 62 -0.41 -7.44 9.04
CA LEU A 62 -0.57 -7.34 10.49
C LEU A 62 -2.06 -7.15 10.79
N ASN A 63 -2.62 -8.09 11.54
CA ASN A 63 -4.01 -8.11 11.94
C ASN A 63 -4.10 -8.16 13.46
N ASP A 64 -3.99 -7.00 14.10
CA ASP A 64 -3.96 -6.83 15.56
C ASP A 64 -2.99 -7.80 16.25
N SER A 65 -3.51 -8.65 17.13
CA SER A 65 -2.75 -9.64 17.90
C SER A 65 -2.48 -10.94 17.14
N GLN A 66 -2.98 -11.10 15.91
CA GLN A 66 -2.76 -12.30 15.12
C GLN A 66 -1.31 -12.35 14.59
N LYS A 67 -0.78 -13.57 14.46
CA LYS A 67 0.55 -13.76 13.86
C LYS A 67 0.60 -13.15 12.46
N PRO A 68 1.65 -12.37 12.13
CA PRO A 68 1.82 -11.77 10.81
C PRO A 68 1.78 -12.82 9.69
N LYS A 69 1.08 -12.48 8.61
CA LYS A 69 1.00 -13.33 7.42
C LYS A 69 1.84 -12.75 6.29
N VAL A 70 2.68 -13.57 5.66
CA VAL A 70 3.40 -13.15 4.45
C VAL A 70 2.41 -13.04 3.30
N VAL A 71 2.46 -11.93 2.57
CA VAL A 71 1.61 -11.65 1.42
C VAL A 71 2.50 -11.50 0.19
N LYS A 72 2.05 -12.05 -0.94
CA LYS A 72 2.73 -11.81 -2.22
C LYS A 72 2.42 -10.40 -2.68
N GLU A 73 3.43 -9.68 -3.15
CA GLU A 73 3.28 -8.27 -3.58
C GLU A 73 2.13 -8.15 -4.58
N ASN A 74 2.06 -8.97 -5.62
CA ASN A 74 0.98 -8.97 -6.62
C ASN A 74 -0.46 -9.22 -6.10
N LYS A 75 -0.65 -9.52 -4.80
CA LYS A 75 -1.96 -9.71 -4.17
C LYS A 75 -2.40 -8.57 -3.26
N LEU A 76 -1.52 -7.62 -2.95
CA LEU A 76 -1.92 -6.42 -2.20
C LEU A 76 -2.94 -5.60 -3.03
N SER A 77 -3.63 -4.66 -2.39
CA SER A 77 -4.49 -3.73 -3.12
C SER A 77 -4.52 -2.41 -2.37
N THR A 78 -4.06 -1.35 -3.02
CA THR A 78 -4.12 0.00 -2.47
C THR A 78 -5.48 0.67 -2.72
N LYS A 79 -6.39 0.07 -3.50
CA LYS A 79 -7.73 0.64 -3.77
C LYS A 79 -8.57 0.89 -2.50
N LYS A 80 -8.21 0.25 -1.39
CA LYS A 80 -8.84 0.41 -0.06
C LYS A 80 -7.88 1.00 0.99
N CYS A 81 -6.74 1.56 0.57
CA CYS A 81 -5.80 2.17 1.50
C CYS A 81 -6.37 3.46 2.06
N THR A 82 -6.17 3.67 3.35
CA THR A 82 -6.48 4.91 4.06
C THR A 82 -5.22 5.73 4.26
N ILE A 83 -4.09 5.08 4.51
CA ILE A 83 -2.79 5.70 4.76
C ILE A 83 -1.73 4.94 3.97
N LEU A 84 -0.83 5.67 3.31
CA LEU A 84 0.36 5.14 2.63
C LEU A 84 1.61 5.62 3.37
N LEU A 85 2.58 4.74 3.57
CA LEU A 85 3.87 5.03 4.20
C LEU A 85 5.01 4.80 3.20
N TYR A 86 5.83 5.83 3.03
CA TYR A 86 6.97 5.82 2.13
C TYR A 86 8.27 6.09 2.88
N GLU A 87 9.35 5.52 2.38
CA GLU A 87 10.72 5.78 2.83
C GLU A 87 11.52 6.32 1.64
N MET A 88 12.28 7.37 1.91
CA MET A 88 13.25 7.94 0.97
C MET A 88 14.39 6.93 0.74
N ILE A 89 14.77 6.71 -0.52
CA ILE A 89 15.86 5.80 -0.92
C ILE A 89 17.13 6.60 -1.22
#